data_AF-X1TBY7-F1
#
_entry.id   AF-X1TBY7-F1
#
_cell.length_a   1.000
_cell.length_b   1.000
_cell.length_c   1.000
_cell.angle_alpha   90.00
_cell.angle_beta   90.00
_cell.angle_gamma   90.00
#
_symmetry.space_group_name_H-M   'P 1'
#
loop_
_entity.id
_entity.type
_entity.pdbx_description
1 polymer ?
#
loop_
_entity_poly.entity_id
_entity_poly.type
_entity_poly.pdbx_seq_one_letter_code
_entity_poly.pdbx_strand_id
1 'polypeptide(L)'
;KSSHYAIFRPIMRYNKFKEGEEERYHKLLEEITEVSIDLGCIPYKTPAWMTEKMRKKINPGWLNLFEKIKKLMDPNNIFNPGRWNT
;
A
#
# COMPACT_ATOMS: atom_id res chain seq x y z
N LYS A 1 -24.80 -16.69 -0.93
CA LYS A 1 -23.32 -16.82 -0.85
C LYS A 1 -22.79 -15.63 -0.05
N SER A 2 -22.47 -15.82 1.23
CA SER A 2 -21.74 -14.82 2.02
C SER A 2 -20.24 -15.00 1.73
N SER A 3 -19.61 -13.99 1.14
CA SER A 3 -18.15 -13.96 1.01
C SER A 3 -17.53 -13.52 2.33
N HIS A 4 -16.40 -14.10 2.72
CA HIS A 4 -15.66 -13.71 3.95
C HIS A 4 -15.13 -12.27 3.90
N TYR A 5 -15.12 -11.65 2.72
CA TYR A 5 -14.72 -10.27 2.49
C TYR A 5 -15.38 -9.71 1.23
N ALA A 6 -15.44 -8.38 1.13
CA ALA A 6 -15.80 -7.65 -0.07
C ALA A 6 -14.56 -6.99 -0.68
N ILE A 7 -14.56 -6.80 -2.00
CA ILE A 7 -13.44 -6.18 -2.72
C ILE A 7 -13.91 -4.85 -3.32
N PHE A 8 -13.22 -3.77 -2.97
CA PHE A 8 -13.30 -2.51 -3.69
C PHE A 8 -12.13 -2.44 -4.69
N ARG A 9 -12.43 -2.60 -5.99
CA ARG A 9 -11.42 -2.58 -7.07
C ARG A 9 -11.94 -1.79 -8.28
N PRO A 10 -12.00 -0.46 -8.19
CA PRO A 10 -12.41 0.36 -9.33
C PRO A 10 -11.33 0.30 -10.43
N ILE A 11 -11.78 0.21 -11.69
CA ILE A 11 -10.92 0.44 -12.86
C ILE A 11 -11.11 1.90 -13.26
N MET A 12 -10.13 2.72 -12.93
CA MET A 12 -10.17 4.15 -13.23
C MET A 12 -9.24 4.41 -14.43
N ARG A 13 -9.68 5.29 -15.34
CA ARG A 13 -8.99 5.64 -16.59
C ARG A 13 -8.77 7.14 -16.62
N TYR A 14 -7.59 7.58 -17.03
CA TYR A 14 -7.25 8.99 -17.20
C TYR A 14 -6.35 9.17 -18.42
N ASN A 15 -6.28 10.39 -18.96
CA ASN A 15 -5.38 10.71 -20.07
C ASN A 15 -4.04 11.20 -19.53
N LYS A 16 -3.02 10.34 -19.54
CA LYS A 16 -1.67 10.67 -19.06
C LYS A 16 -1.00 11.83 -19.81
N PHE A 17 -1.37 12.09 -21.07
CA PHE A 17 -0.76 13.14 -21.87
C PHE A 17 -1.45 14.51 -21.72
N LYS A 18 -2.58 14.57 -21.01
CA LYS A 18 -3.21 15.83 -20.68
C LYS A 18 -2.56 16.38 -19.41
N GLU A 19 -2.05 17.60 -19.52
CA GLU A 19 -1.40 18.31 -18.42
C GLU A 19 -2.28 18.30 -17.16
N GLY A 20 -1.68 17.95 -16.02
CA GLY A 20 -2.33 17.91 -14.70
C GLY A 20 -3.23 16.69 -14.44
N GLU A 21 -3.53 15.84 -15.42
CA GLU A 21 -4.38 14.66 -15.20
C GLU A 21 -3.69 13.58 -14.36
N GLU A 22 -2.38 13.37 -14.55
CA GLU A 22 -1.63 12.36 -13.79
C GLU A 22 -1.59 12.75 -12.31
N GLU A 23 -1.26 14.00 -11.97
CA GLU A 23 -1.23 14.51 -10.61
C GLU A 23 -2.62 14.45 -9.96
N ARG A 24 -3.66 14.90 -10.68
CA ARG A 24 -5.06 14.83 -10.20
C ARG A 24 -5.45 13.40 -9.86
N TYR A 25 -5.04 12.45 -10.70
CA TYR A 25 -5.37 11.04 -10.53
C TYR A 25 -4.59 10.39 -9.38
N HIS A 26 -3.31 10.72 -9.22
CA HIS A 26 -2.51 10.28 -8.08
C HIS A 26 -3.08 10.80 -6.75
N LYS A 27 -3.52 12.06 -6.70
CA LYS A 27 -4.19 12.62 -5.53
C LYS A 27 -5.48 11.88 -5.19
N LEU A 28 -6.32 11.58 -6.19
CA LEU A 28 -7.53 10.77 -5.97
C LEU A 28 -7.20 9.37 -5.40
N LEU A 29 -6.17 8.70 -5.93
CA LEU A 29 -5.74 7.40 -5.43
C LEU A 29 -5.24 7.48 -3.99
N GLU A 30 -4.52 8.54 -3.63
CA GLU A 30 -4.07 8.82 -2.28
C GLU A 30 -5.24 9.01 -1.31
N GLU A 31 -6.21 9.85 -1.66
CA GLU A 31 -7.43 10.09 -0.86
C GLU A 31 -8.25 8.80 -0.66
N ILE A 32 -8.47 8.03 -1.74
CA ILE A 32 -9.15 6.73 -1.66
C ILE A 32 -8.41 5.79 -0.71
N THR A 33 -7.07 5.75 -0.81
CA THR A 33 -6.24 4.88 0.02
C THR A 33 -6.36 5.25 1.49
N GLU A 34 -6.26 6.54 1.82
CA GLU A 34 -6.38 7.02 3.20
C GLU A 34 -7.73 6.66 3.81
N VAL A 35 -8.83 6.99 3.13
CA VAL A 35 -10.19 6.64 3.58
C VAL A 35 -10.36 5.13 3.72
N SER A 36 -9.86 4.35 2.76
CA SER A 36 -9.98 2.89 2.81
C SER A 36 -9.26 2.30 4.02
N ILE A 37 -8.03 2.76 4.29
CA ILE A 37 -7.24 2.30 5.44
C ILE A 37 -7.92 2.74 6.75
N ASP A 38 -8.47 3.95 6.82
CA ASP A 38 -9.20 4.47 7.98
C ASP A 38 -10.44 3.65 8.31
N LEU A 39 -11.11 3.14 7.27
CA LEU A 39 -12.25 2.22 7.39
C LEU A 39 -11.84 0.76 7.67
N GLY A 40 -10.55 0.48 7.84
CA GLY A 40 -10.04 -0.86 8.13
C GLY A 40 -9.90 -1.78 6.91
N CYS A 41 -9.96 -1.22 5.69
CA CYS A 41 -9.66 -1.99 4.49
C CYS A 41 -8.16 -2.27 4.38
N ILE A 42 -7.80 -3.42 3.80
CA ILE A 42 -6.41 -3.82 3.59
C ILE A 42 -6.12 -3.86 2.09
N PRO A 43 -5.17 -3.05 1.58
CA PRO A 43 -4.79 -3.12 0.17
C PRO A 43 -4.19 -4.49 -0.17
N TYR A 44 -4.71 -5.12 -1.24
CA TYR A 44 -4.22 -6.42 -1.70
C TYR A 44 -2.86 -6.33 -2.42
N LYS A 45 -2.67 -5.31 -3.26
CA LYS A 45 -1.41 -5.02 -3.96
C LYS A 45 -0.92 -3.64 -3.57
N THR A 46 0.17 -3.61 -2.81
CA THR A 46 0.59 -2.42 -2.06
C THR A 46 1.90 -1.86 -2.64
N PRO A 47 1.84 -0.83 -3.52
CA PRO A 47 3.03 -0.07 -3.89
C PRO A 47 3.64 0.64 -2.67
N ALA A 48 4.91 1.05 -2.76
CA ALA A 48 5.68 1.57 -1.63
C ALA A 48 5.04 2.77 -0.92
N TRP A 49 4.36 3.65 -1.65
CA TRP A 49 3.67 4.81 -1.09
C TRP A 49 2.42 4.42 -0.28
N MET A 50 1.73 3.35 -0.66
CA MET A 50 0.59 2.82 0.11
C MET A 50 1.10 2.09 1.37
N THR A 51 2.18 1.32 1.26
CA THR A 51 2.75 0.64 2.43
C THR A 51 3.26 1.62 3.46
N GLU A 52 3.78 2.78 3.04
CA GLU A 52 4.22 3.83 3.96
C GLU A 52 3.04 4.32 4.83
N LYS A 53 1.87 4.56 4.21
CA LYS A 53 0.65 4.95 4.93
C LYS A 53 0.14 3.83 5.84
N MET A 54 0.15 2.59 5.37
CA MET A 54 -0.24 1.41 6.16
C MET A 54 0.65 1.21 7.40
N ARG A 55 1.97 1.37 7.26
CA ARG A 55 2.92 1.20 8.37
C ARG A 55 2.72 2.19 9.50
N LYS A 56 2.11 3.35 9.24
CA LYS A 56 1.73 4.33 10.28
C LYS A 56 0.57 3.84 11.15
N LYS A 57 -0.21 2.83 10.71
CA LYS A 57 -1.44 2.36 11.37
C LYS A 57 -1.41 0.89 11.79
N ILE A 58 -0.59 0.07 11.13
CA ILE A 58 -0.44 -1.34 11.43
C ILE A 58 0.10 -1.54 12.87
N ASN A 59 -0.27 -2.67 13.47
CA ASN A 59 0.25 -3.07 14.77
C ASN A 59 1.80 -3.06 14.79
N PRO A 60 2.44 -2.35 15.73
CA PRO A 60 3.90 -2.23 15.77
C PRO A 60 4.61 -3.57 16.05
N GLY A 61 3.96 -4.50 16.76
CA GLY A 61 4.47 -5.85 16.98
C GLY A 61 4.58 -6.65 15.68
N TRP A 62 3.65 -6.47 14.75
CA TRP A 62 3.73 -7.09 13.42
C TRP A 62 4.89 -6.51 12.60
N LEU A 63 5.10 -5.18 12.64
CA LEU A 63 6.25 -4.54 11.96
C LEU A 63 7.58 -5.05 12.50
N ASN A 64 7.70 -5.17 13.82
CA ASN A 64 8.89 -5.70 14.47
C ASN A 64 9.18 -7.14 14.03
N LEU A 65 8.14 -7.99 13.96
CA LEU A 65 8.28 -9.35 13.46
C LEU A 65 8.71 -9.36 11.97
N PHE A 66 8.05 -8.55 11.15
CA PHE A 66 8.32 -8.44 9.71
C PHE A 66 9.77 -8.05 9.45
N GLU A 67 10.28 -7.02 10.14
CA GLU A 67 11.67 -6.58 9.98
C GLU A 67 12.68 -7.60 10.51
N LYS A 68 12.38 -8.29 11.61
CA LYS A 68 13.23 -9.38 12.11
C LYS A 68 13.38 -10.49 11.07
N ILE A 69 12.28 -10.89 10.44
CA ILE A 69 12.31 -11.91 9.38
C ILE A 69 13.09 -11.41 8.18
N LYS A 70 12.87 -10.17 7.73
CA LYS A 70 13.62 -9.57 6.61
C LYS A 70 15.13 -9.54 6.89
N LYS A 71 15.56 -9.10 8.07
CA LYS A 71 16.98 -9.08 8.46
C LYS A 71 17.59 -10.48 8.57
N LEU A 72 16.82 -11.45 9.05
CA LEU A 72 17.25 -12.85 9.14
C LEU A 72 17.47 -13.46 7.74
N MET A 73 16.56 -13.20 6.80
CA MET A 73 16.59 -13.77 5.45
C MET A 73 17.50 -13.02 4.49
N ASP A 74 17.61 -11.70 4.65
CA ASP A 74 18.38 -10.82 3.76
C ASP A 74 19.21 -9.82 4.58
N PRO A 75 20.26 -10.32 5.26
CA PRO A 75 21.10 -9.51 6.14
C PRO A 75 21.85 -8.40 5.40
N ASN A 76 22.09 -8.57 4.09
CA ASN A 76 22.79 -7.59 3.26
C ASN A 76 21.85 -6.63 2.51
N ASN A 77 20.53 -6.77 2.72
CA ASN A 77 19.49 -5.98 2.06
C ASN A 77 19.63 -5.92 0.52
N ILE A 78 19.81 -7.08 -0.13
CA ILE A 78 19.91 -7.17 -1.60
C ILE A 78 18.60 -7.63 -2.27
N PHE A 79 17.65 -8.16 -1.50
CA PHE A 79 16.34 -8.59 -2.00
C PHE A 79 15.35 -7.44 -2.00
N ASN A 80 15.26 -6.76 -3.15
CA ASN A 80 14.28 -5.71 -3.45
C ASN A 80 14.21 -4.61 -2.37
N PRO A 81 15.29 -3.82 -2.20
CA PRO A 81 15.38 -2.79 -1.17
C PRO A 81 14.24 -1.78 -1.26
N GLY A 82 13.69 -1.35 -0.11
CA GLY A 82 12.60 -0.36 -0.06
C GLY A 82 11.21 -0.94 -0.36
N ARG A 83 11.11 -2.21 -0.77
CA ARG A 83 9.81 -2.90 -0.85
C ARG A 83 9.18 -2.94 0.53
N TRP A 84 7.90 -2.58 0.64
CA TRP A 84 7.21 -2.46 1.94
C TRP A 84 7.89 -1.50 2.92
N ASN A 85 8.72 -0.57 2.42
CA ASN A 85 9.49 0.38 3.23
C ASN A 85 10.38 -0.31 4.27
N THR A 86 10.99 -1.44 3.91
CA THR A 86 12.08 -2.10 4.67
C THR A 86 13.44 -1.88 4.03
#